data_AF-A0A3M1VWW9-F1
#
_entry.id   AF-A0A3M1VWW9-F1
#
_cell.length_a   1.000
_cell.length_b   1.000
_cell.length_c   1.000
_cell.angle_alpha   90.00
_cell.angle_beta   90.00
_cell.angle_gamma   90.00
#
_symmetry.space_group_name_H-M   'P 1'
#
loop_
_entity.id
_entity.type
_entity.pdbx_description
1 polymer ?
#
loop_
_entity_poly.entity_id
_entity_poly.type
_entity_poly.pdbx_seq_one_letter_code
_entity_poly.pdbx_strand_id
1 'polypeptide(L)'
;FAEAKRLCKPDGIHAVMFAHQSTEAWTALINALFEAGLTVTATYPIDTERGNRMVALDASALESSITVICRPREAGAAASFRQVRQEIERVVAESVHRFFEYGLRGADLIVACYGPAVGVFGRYERVERADGTPVKVPELLELVKEAALRAIAGEFQGDTLSRLYFVWASLYGVSEQAWDDARILVQIGGDSEDAMDVARRHGLFVVNGAKCRLALIKDRAERRHIGEDAGAPLIDQLHRAMLLWKEERRADLVRYLSDHDLLDHVPFWKLAQALFEVLPRGGEDRKLISALLSEREALRLEAKRKADEKPGLFQ
;
A
#
# COMPACT_ATOMS: atom_id res chain seq x y z
N PHE A 1 25.36 10.66 18.36
CA PHE A 1 25.88 9.59 17.48
C PHE A 1 27.40 9.54 17.36
N ALA A 2 28.10 10.68 17.21
CA ALA A 2 29.57 10.69 17.11
C ALA A 2 30.27 9.96 18.27
N GLU A 3 29.85 10.18 19.51
CA GLU A 3 30.41 9.48 20.68
C GLU A 3 30.14 7.97 20.65
N ALA A 4 28.93 7.56 20.23
CA ALA A 4 28.61 6.15 20.07
C ALA A 4 29.49 5.49 19.00
N LYS A 5 29.77 6.18 17.88
CA LYS A 5 30.73 5.73 16.85
C LYS A 5 32.14 5.60 17.41
N ARG A 6 32.61 6.59 18.17
CA ARG A 6 33.94 6.60 18.79
C ARG A 6 34.17 5.40 19.72
N LEU A 7 33.14 5.00 20.46
CA LEU A 7 33.20 3.88 21.40
C LEU A 7 33.06 2.51 20.74
N CYS A 8 32.50 2.45 19.52
CA CYS A 8 32.30 1.20 18.82
C CYS A 8 33.54 0.78 18.02
N LYS A 9 33.62 -0.50 17.67
CA LYS A 9 34.68 -1.00 16.77
C LYS A 9 34.55 -0.34 15.38
N PRO A 10 35.63 -0.26 14.59
CA PRO A 10 35.62 0.38 13.26
C PRO A 10 34.59 -0.17 12.26
N ASP A 11 34.18 -1.43 12.39
CA ASP A 11 33.17 -2.12 11.58
C ASP A 11 31.85 -2.38 12.36
N GLY A 12 31.73 -1.72 13.51
CA GLY A 12 30.66 -1.91 14.48
C GLY A 12 29.28 -1.54 13.94
N ILE A 13 28.27 -2.21 14.50
CA ILE A 13 26.87 -1.96 14.18
C ILE A 13 26.27 -1.07 15.27
N HIS A 14 25.58 -0.01 14.85
CA HIS A 14 24.80 0.84 15.73
C HIS A 14 23.31 0.56 15.51
N ALA A 15 22.60 0.20 16.57
CA ALA A 15 21.15 0.04 16.53
C ALA A 15 20.51 1.22 17.28
N VAL A 16 19.59 1.92 16.62
CA VAL A 16 18.83 3.03 17.19
C VAL A 16 17.37 2.68 17.13
N MET A 17 16.70 2.67 18.27
CA MET A 17 15.24 2.55 18.31
C MET A 17 14.65 3.95 18.12
N PHE A 18 13.72 4.06 17.16
CA PHE A 18 13.14 5.32 16.73
C PHE A 18 11.62 5.16 16.62
N ALA A 19 10.87 5.96 17.36
CA ALA A 19 9.41 5.84 17.43
C ALA A 19 8.74 7.07 16.80
N HIS A 20 9.07 7.35 15.53
CA HIS A 20 8.43 8.41 14.75
C HIS A 20 8.35 8.02 13.28
N GLN A 21 7.25 8.38 12.62
CA GLN A 21 7.02 8.12 11.20
C GLN A 21 7.06 9.39 10.32
N SER A 22 7.15 10.59 10.91
CA SER A 22 7.14 11.85 10.15
C SER A 22 8.42 12.08 9.35
N THR A 23 8.28 12.70 8.17
CA THR A 23 9.41 13.03 7.29
C THR A 23 10.41 13.94 7.98
N GLU A 24 9.95 14.90 8.79
CA GLU A 24 10.81 15.83 9.51
C GLU A 24 11.70 15.10 10.52
N ALA A 25 11.11 14.18 11.29
CA ALA A 25 11.84 13.41 12.29
C ALA A 25 12.87 12.48 11.63
N TRP A 26 12.49 11.80 10.54
CA TRP A 26 13.41 10.99 9.74
C TRP A 26 14.54 11.83 9.13
N THR A 27 14.23 13.01 8.63
CA THR A 27 15.22 13.95 8.09
C THR A 27 16.24 14.34 9.16
N ALA A 28 15.78 14.71 10.35
CA ALA A 28 16.66 15.07 11.46
C ALA A 28 17.56 13.89 11.88
N LEU A 29 16.99 12.68 11.98
CA LEU A 29 17.74 11.47 12.34
C LEU A 29 18.84 11.16 11.30
N ILE A 30 18.50 11.13 10.01
CA ILE A 30 19.44 10.79 8.94
C ILE A 30 20.56 11.82 8.86
N ASN A 31 20.25 13.12 8.93
CA ASN A 31 21.27 14.17 8.94
C ASN A 31 22.22 14.01 10.13
N ALA A 32 21.70 13.80 11.34
CA ALA A 32 22.53 13.60 12.53
C ALA A 32 23.41 12.35 12.45
N LEU A 33 22.96 11.29 11.78
CA LEU A 33 23.76 10.09 11.51
C LEU A 33 24.87 10.41 10.49
N PHE A 34 24.55 11.09 9.39
CA PHE A 34 25.51 11.46 8.35
C PHE A 34 26.60 12.39 8.88
N GLU A 35 26.24 13.40 9.68
CA GLU A 35 27.18 14.30 10.36
C GLU A 35 28.10 13.55 11.33
N ALA A 36 27.61 12.49 11.97
CA ALA A 36 28.42 11.60 12.80
C ALA A 36 29.26 10.60 11.98
N GLY A 37 29.19 10.63 10.65
CA GLY A 37 29.88 9.69 9.76
C GLY A 37 29.32 8.27 9.87
N LEU A 38 28.03 8.13 10.12
CA LEU A 38 27.27 6.88 10.05
C LEU A 38 26.29 6.95 8.88
N THR A 39 25.88 5.81 8.35
CA THR A 39 24.80 5.71 7.36
C THR A 39 23.81 4.64 7.78
N VAL A 40 22.54 4.82 7.44
CA VAL A 40 21.51 3.79 7.62
C VAL A 40 21.73 2.70 6.57
N THR A 41 21.59 1.44 6.99
CA THR A 41 21.75 0.28 6.10
C THR A 41 20.53 -0.63 6.09
N ALA A 42 19.73 -0.60 7.16
CA ALA A 42 18.46 -1.30 7.24
C ALA A 42 17.54 -0.63 8.26
N THR A 43 16.23 -0.77 8.06
CA THR A 43 15.19 -0.34 8.99
C THR A 43 14.23 -1.50 9.22
N TYR A 44 13.92 -1.78 10.47
CA TYR A 44 13.01 -2.85 10.88
C TYR A 44 11.90 -2.25 11.73
N PRO A 45 10.71 -2.03 11.16
CA PRO A 45 9.52 -1.74 11.96
C PRO A 45 9.20 -2.94 12.85
N ILE A 46 8.99 -2.69 14.14
CA ILE A 46 8.68 -3.70 15.15
C ILE A 46 7.48 -3.20 15.96
N ASP A 47 6.42 -4.01 15.95
CA ASP A 47 5.31 -3.87 16.89
C ASP A 47 5.80 -4.17 18.30
N THR A 48 5.99 -3.14 19.11
CA THR A 48 6.48 -3.27 20.50
C THR A 48 5.38 -3.34 21.56
N GLU A 49 4.10 -3.27 21.17
CA GLU A 49 2.97 -3.35 22.10
C GLU A 49 2.23 -4.68 21.99
N ARG A 50 1.94 -5.31 23.16
CA ARG A 50 1.13 -6.53 23.25
C ARG A 50 -0.27 -6.26 22.69
N GLY A 51 -0.62 -6.96 21.59
CA GLY A 51 -1.90 -6.86 20.87
C GLY A 51 -3.14 -7.29 21.64
N ASN A 52 -3.43 -6.66 22.79
CA ASN A 52 -4.57 -6.98 23.64
C ASN A 52 -5.43 -5.76 24.02
N ARG A 53 -5.38 -4.65 23.26
CA ARG A 53 -6.40 -3.60 23.36
C ARG A 53 -7.20 -3.52 22.08
N MET A 54 -8.52 -3.66 22.26
CA MET A 54 -9.54 -3.39 21.26
C MET A 54 -9.18 -2.14 20.48
N VAL A 55 -9.17 -2.27 19.16
CA VAL A 55 -9.03 -1.19 18.19
C VAL A 55 -10.11 -0.15 18.47
N ALA A 56 -9.76 0.84 19.28
CA ALA A 56 -10.49 2.09 19.33
C ALA A 56 -10.22 2.77 17.99
N LEU A 57 -11.29 2.91 17.22
CA LEU A 57 -11.40 3.80 16.08
C LEU A 57 -11.19 5.24 16.56
N ASP A 58 -9.96 5.65 16.82
CA ASP A 58 -9.54 7.05 16.68
C ASP A 58 -8.03 7.20 16.88
N ALA A 59 -7.43 7.99 16.00
CA ALA A 59 -6.16 8.69 16.16
C ALA A 59 -4.87 7.88 16.51
N SER A 60 -3.98 7.76 15.52
CA SER A 60 -2.53 8.00 15.69
C SER A 60 -1.68 7.12 16.63
N ALA A 61 -2.22 6.14 17.35
CA ALA A 61 -1.55 5.66 18.57
C ALA A 61 -1.27 4.14 18.61
N LEU A 62 -0.49 3.67 17.65
CA LEU A 62 0.45 2.56 17.81
C LEU A 62 1.57 2.85 16.81
N GLU A 63 2.41 3.85 17.11
CA GLU A 63 3.62 4.11 16.33
C GLU A 63 4.55 2.91 16.51
N SER A 64 4.53 1.98 15.55
CA SER A 64 5.49 0.88 15.49
C SER A 64 6.90 1.43 15.72
N SER A 65 7.60 0.89 16.71
CA SER A 65 8.98 1.32 16.95
C SER A 65 9.85 0.82 15.80
N ILE A 66 10.70 1.66 15.25
CA ILE A 66 11.58 1.30 14.14
C ILE A 66 12.99 1.12 14.69
N THR A 67 13.55 -0.07 14.51
CA THR A 67 14.97 -0.31 14.75
C THR A 67 15.75 0.07 13.49
N VAL A 68 16.55 1.12 13.59
CA VAL A 68 17.41 1.65 12.52
C VAL A 68 18.82 1.12 12.71
N ILE A 69 19.31 0.37 11.73
CA ILE A 69 20.66 -0.20 11.72
C ILE A 69 21.59 0.71 10.95
N CYS A 70 22.61 1.21 11.65
CA CYS A 70 23.59 2.13 11.11
C CYS A 70 24.99 1.52 11.13
N ARG A 71 25.78 1.84 10.11
CA ARG A 71 27.19 1.46 9.99
C ARG A 71 28.04 2.68 9.68
N PRO A 72 29.36 2.65 9.96
CA PRO A 72 30.30 3.67 9.51
C PRO A 72 30.12 3.99 8.03
N ARG A 73 30.02 5.28 7.72
CA ARG A 73 29.82 5.78 6.36
C ARG A 73 31.18 5.89 5.67
N GLU A 74 31.39 5.06 4.66
CA GLU A 74 32.49 5.18 3.70
C GLU A 74 31.95 5.88 2.45
N ALA A 75 32.02 7.21 2.45
CA ALA A 75 31.54 8.00 1.33
C ALA A 75 32.55 7.95 0.18
N GLY A 76 32.10 7.54 -1.01
CA GLY A 76 32.82 7.71 -2.26
C GLY A 76 32.71 9.14 -2.80
N ALA A 77 32.94 9.32 -4.10
CA ALA A 77 32.82 10.63 -4.74
C ALA A 77 31.37 11.12 -4.87
N ALA A 78 31.22 12.38 -5.31
CA ALA A 78 29.93 12.93 -5.71
C ALA A 78 29.30 12.13 -6.86
N ALA A 79 27.97 12.01 -6.87
CA ALA A 79 27.22 11.29 -7.89
C ALA A 79 26.06 12.11 -8.46
N SER A 80 25.68 11.81 -9.70
CA SER A 80 24.52 12.44 -10.34
C SER A 80 23.22 11.91 -9.75
N PHE A 81 22.29 12.81 -9.43
CA PHE A 81 20.97 12.46 -8.94
C PHE A 81 20.21 11.51 -9.88
N ARG A 82 20.40 11.63 -11.20
CA ARG A 82 19.75 10.72 -12.17
C ARG A 82 20.15 9.27 -11.94
N GLN A 83 21.44 9.02 -11.74
CA GLN A 83 21.98 7.68 -11.49
C GLN A 83 21.50 7.16 -10.13
N VAL A 84 21.64 7.98 -9.07
CA VAL A 84 21.26 7.57 -7.72
C VAL A 84 19.75 7.32 -7.62
N ARG A 85 18.93 8.14 -8.30
CA ARG A 85 17.48 7.95 -8.39
C ARG A 85 17.11 6.59 -8.98
N GLN A 86 17.70 6.21 -10.12
CA GLN A 86 17.42 4.91 -10.74
C GLN A 86 17.79 3.75 -9.83
N GLU A 87 18.90 3.87 -9.11
CA GLU A 87 19.33 2.86 -8.16
C GLU A 87 18.39 2.76 -6.95
N ILE A 88 17.96 3.90 -6.40
CA ILE A 88 16.97 3.95 -5.31
C ILE A 88 15.65 3.33 -5.76
N GLU A 89 15.11 3.73 -6.92
CA GLU A 89 13.83 3.22 -7.43
C GLU A 89 13.88 1.68 -7.58
N ARG A 90 14.99 1.13 -8.09
CA ARG A 90 15.21 -0.32 -8.16
C ARG A 90 15.26 -0.97 -6.78
N VAL A 91 16.09 -0.47 -5.88
CA VAL A 91 16.27 -1.03 -4.53
C VAL A 91 14.97 -0.96 -3.72
N VAL A 92 14.19 0.11 -3.89
CA VAL A 92 12.88 0.26 -3.25
C VAL A 92 11.87 -0.74 -3.81
N ALA A 93 11.81 -0.93 -5.13
CA ALA A 93 10.92 -1.93 -5.72
C ALA A 93 11.24 -3.36 -5.23
N GLU A 94 12.52 -3.75 -5.20
CA GLU A 94 12.97 -5.03 -4.65
C GLU A 94 12.64 -5.16 -3.15
N SER A 95 12.80 -4.06 -2.40
CA SER A 95 12.53 -4.02 -0.96
C SER A 95 11.04 -4.15 -0.66
N VAL A 96 10.17 -3.48 -1.44
CA VAL A 96 8.71 -3.60 -1.30
C VAL A 96 8.28 -5.05 -1.43
N HIS A 97 8.72 -5.74 -2.49
CA HIS A 97 8.37 -7.14 -2.71
C HIS A 97 8.80 -8.02 -1.52
N ARG A 98 10.07 -7.92 -1.12
CA ARG A 98 10.62 -8.68 0.02
C ARG A 98 9.90 -8.41 1.33
N PHE A 99 9.62 -7.15 1.64
CA PHE A 99 8.97 -6.77 2.90
C PHE A 99 7.48 -7.10 2.91
N PHE A 100 6.84 -7.10 1.74
CA PHE A 100 5.49 -7.59 1.57
C PHE A 100 5.40 -9.09 1.88
N GLU A 101 6.37 -9.90 1.44
CA GLU A 101 6.46 -11.33 1.81
C GLU A 101 6.63 -11.53 3.33
N TYR A 102 7.30 -10.60 4.02
CA TYR A 102 7.44 -10.64 5.49
C TYR A 102 6.17 -10.22 6.23
N GLY A 103 5.12 -9.80 5.51
CA GLY A 103 3.86 -9.37 6.09
C GLY A 103 3.79 -7.89 6.46
N LEU A 104 4.81 -7.08 6.12
CA LEU A 104 4.73 -5.63 6.32
C LEU A 104 3.71 -5.03 5.35
N ARG A 105 2.91 -4.09 5.85
CA ARG A 105 1.87 -3.35 5.12
C ARG A 105 1.86 -1.91 5.62
N GLY A 106 1.06 -1.04 5.01
CA GLY A 106 0.83 0.31 5.53
C GLY A 106 2.06 1.21 5.50
N ALA A 107 2.07 2.17 6.42
CA ALA A 107 3.20 3.05 6.66
C ALA A 107 4.49 2.29 7.00
N ASP A 108 4.39 1.15 7.71
CA ASP A 108 5.55 0.34 8.09
C ASP A 108 6.30 -0.23 6.89
N LEU A 109 5.58 -0.63 5.83
CA LEU A 109 6.20 -1.07 4.58
C LEU A 109 7.03 0.05 3.92
N ILE A 110 6.51 1.27 3.91
CA ILE A 110 7.23 2.43 3.35
C ILE A 110 8.45 2.77 4.21
N VAL A 111 8.28 2.81 5.54
CA VAL A 111 9.36 3.13 6.47
C VAL A 111 10.47 2.07 6.43
N ALA A 112 10.13 0.80 6.23
CA ALA A 112 11.10 -0.26 5.98
C ALA A 112 11.93 0.00 4.70
N CYS A 113 11.37 0.68 3.70
CA CYS A 113 12.09 1.03 2.46
C CYS A 113 13.06 2.20 2.63
N TYR A 114 12.91 3.05 3.67
CA TYR A 114 13.85 4.14 3.93
C TYR A 114 15.27 3.62 4.19
N GLY A 115 15.43 2.54 4.95
CA GLY A 115 16.75 2.01 5.29
C GLY A 115 17.58 1.64 4.04
N PRO A 116 17.09 0.75 3.17
CA PRO A 116 17.76 0.40 1.91
C PRO A 116 18.07 1.62 1.02
N ALA A 117 17.13 2.55 0.88
CA ALA A 117 17.31 3.72 0.02
C ALA A 117 18.31 4.74 0.58
N VAL A 118 18.26 5.01 1.89
CA VAL A 118 19.25 5.86 2.58
C VAL A 118 20.62 5.20 2.54
N GLY A 119 20.70 3.86 2.59
CA GLY A 119 21.94 3.11 2.39
C GLY A 119 22.56 3.35 1.01
N VAL A 120 21.74 3.36 -0.05
CA VAL A 120 22.19 3.74 -1.40
C VAL A 120 22.73 5.16 -1.41
N PHE A 121 21.95 6.11 -0.88
CA PHE A 121 22.28 7.54 -0.87
C PHE A 121 23.55 7.84 -0.06
N GLY A 122 23.71 7.20 1.11
CA GLY A 122 24.81 7.41 2.03
C GLY A 122 26.18 6.94 1.52
N ARG A 123 26.23 6.15 0.43
CA ARG A 123 27.50 5.75 -0.21
C ARG A 123 28.21 6.88 -0.95
N TYR A 124 27.51 7.97 -1.25
CA TYR A 124 28.06 9.11 -1.98
C TYR A 124 28.31 10.27 -1.02
N GLU A 125 29.40 11.02 -1.19
CA GLU A 125 29.68 12.23 -0.39
C GLU A 125 28.53 13.24 -0.52
N ARG A 126 28.12 13.49 -1.77
CA ARG A 126 26.95 14.28 -2.14
C ARG A 126 26.31 13.78 -3.43
N VAL A 127 25.03 14.07 -3.58
CA VAL A 127 24.25 13.77 -4.77
C VAL A 127 23.75 15.07 -5.36
N GLU A 128 24.08 15.33 -6.63
CA GLU A 128 23.83 16.63 -7.27
C GLU A 128 22.96 16.48 -8.53
N ARG A 129 22.13 17.49 -8.79
CA ARG A 129 21.39 17.63 -10.04
C ARG A 129 22.32 18.15 -11.15
N ALA A 130 21.81 18.19 -12.37
CA ALA A 130 22.59 18.64 -13.53
C ALA A 130 23.05 20.12 -13.44
N ASP A 131 22.34 20.93 -12.66
CA ASP A 131 22.68 22.32 -12.36
C ASP A 131 23.64 22.48 -11.17
N GLY A 132 24.13 21.38 -10.59
CA GLY A 132 25.01 21.37 -9.43
C GLY A 132 24.29 21.53 -8.08
N THR A 133 22.96 21.65 -8.05
CA THR A 133 22.22 21.76 -6.79
C THR A 133 22.24 20.43 -6.03
N PRO A 134 22.57 20.42 -4.73
CA PRO A 134 22.60 19.20 -3.94
C PRO A 134 21.19 18.75 -3.57
N VAL A 135 20.95 17.44 -3.68
CA VAL A 135 19.69 16.81 -3.27
C VAL A 135 19.70 16.58 -1.77
N LYS A 136 18.63 17.00 -1.08
CA LYS A 136 18.50 16.88 0.37
C LYS A 136 17.74 15.62 0.79
N VAL A 137 17.89 15.23 2.05
CA VAL A 137 17.20 14.06 2.63
C VAL A 137 15.67 14.12 2.49
N PRO A 138 14.96 15.25 2.67
CA PRO A 138 13.52 15.28 2.45
C PRO A 138 13.12 14.88 1.03
N GLU A 139 13.85 15.36 0.02
CA GLU A 139 13.60 15.02 -1.40
C GLU A 139 13.84 13.53 -1.67
N LEU A 140 14.87 12.96 -1.02
CA LEU A 140 15.12 11.52 -1.05
C LEU A 140 13.96 10.73 -0.44
N LEU A 141 13.47 11.12 0.74
CA LEU A 141 12.38 10.40 1.41
C LEU A 141 11.09 10.44 0.60
N GLU A 142 10.76 11.57 -0.02
CA GLU A 142 9.62 11.67 -0.94
C GLU A 142 9.81 10.76 -2.17
N LEU A 143 11.00 10.72 -2.78
CA LEU A 143 11.29 9.77 -3.86
C LEU A 143 11.09 8.31 -3.42
N VAL A 144 11.50 7.96 -2.20
CA VAL A 144 11.33 6.60 -1.67
C VAL A 144 9.86 6.26 -1.48
N LYS A 145 9.07 7.20 -0.93
CA LYS A 145 7.62 7.05 -0.83
C LYS A 145 7.02 6.80 -2.22
N GLU A 146 7.23 7.70 -3.18
CA GLU A 146 6.70 7.57 -4.54
C GLU A 146 7.08 6.25 -5.21
N ALA A 147 8.35 5.84 -5.10
CA ALA A 147 8.84 4.58 -5.65
C ALA A 147 8.18 3.37 -4.98
N ALA A 148 8.03 3.38 -3.66
CA ALA A 148 7.37 2.31 -2.92
C ALA A 148 5.89 2.22 -3.30
N LEU A 149 5.20 3.36 -3.41
CA LEU A 149 3.81 3.42 -3.83
C LEU A 149 3.63 2.88 -5.25
N ARG A 150 4.53 3.24 -6.18
CA ARG A 150 4.50 2.73 -7.55
C ARG A 150 4.72 1.22 -7.59
N ALA A 151 5.65 0.71 -6.79
CA ALA A 151 5.90 -0.73 -6.69
C ALA A 151 4.67 -1.47 -6.14
N ILE A 152 4.06 -0.97 -5.06
CA ILE A 152 2.79 -1.51 -4.51
C ILE A 152 1.70 -1.49 -5.57
N ALA A 153 1.52 -0.36 -6.26
CA ALA A 153 0.51 -0.23 -7.31
C ALA A 153 0.74 -1.18 -8.48
N GLY A 154 2.00 -1.49 -8.80
CA GLY A 154 2.40 -2.44 -9.83
C GLY A 154 2.06 -3.90 -9.51
N GLU A 155 1.93 -4.26 -8.23
CA GLU A 155 1.49 -5.61 -7.81
C GLU A 155 0.06 -5.92 -8.28
N PHE A 156 -0.79 -4.90 -8.41
CA PHE A 156 -2.15 -5.05 -8.90
C PHE A 156 -2.32 -4.48 -10.32
N GLN A 157 -2.46 -5.38 -11.29
CA GLN A 157 -2.90 -5.01 -12.63
C GLN A 157 -4.42 -5.06 -12.73
N GLY A 158 -5.05 -3.89 -12.84
CA GLY A 158 -6.48 -3.73 -13.04
C GLY A 158 -6.83 -2.29 -13.40
N ASP A 159 -8.12 -1.97 -13.44
CA ASP A 159 -8.59 -0.62 -13.72
C ASP A 159 -8.10 0.39 -12.68
N THR A 160 -8.05 1.67 -13.08
CA THR A 160 -7.52 2.76 -12.27
C THR A 160 -8.20 2.90 -10.91
N LEU A 161 -9.51 2.69 -10.83
CA LEU A 161 -10.26 2.87 -9.58
C LEU A 161 -10.01 1.73 -8.60
N SER A 162 -9.91 0.51 -9.11
CA SER A 162 -9.52 -0.65 -8.30
C SER A 162 -8.09 -0.57 -7.80
N ARG A 163 -7.15 -0.09 -8.65
CA ARG A 163 -5.76 0.18 -8.24
C ARG A 163 -5.72 1.27 -7.17
N LEU A 164 -6.46 2.37 -7.34
CA LEU A 164 -6.54 3.44 -6.35
C LEU A 164 -7.06 2.92 -5.00
N TYR A 165 -8.14 2.13 -5.02
CA TYR A 165 -8.72 1.53 -3.82
C TYR A 165 -7.71 0.62 -3.10
N PHE A 166 -7.03 -0.24 -3.86
CA PHE A 166 -6.00 -1.15 -3.32
C PHE A 166 -4.81 -0.39 -2.73
N VAL A 167 -4.27 0.61 -3.43
CA VAL A 167 -3.13 1.37 -2.92
C VAL A 167 -3.54 2.14 -1.67
N TRP A 168 -4.71 2.78 -1.63
CA TRP A 168 -5.20 3.41 -0.40
C TRP A 168 -5.27 2.42 0.77
N ALA A 169 -5.94 1.28 0.56
CA ALA A 169 -6.08 0.25 1.57
C ALA A 169 -4.71 -0.25 2.06
N SER A 170 -3.74 -0.36 1.15
CA SER A 170 -2.39 -0.81 1.44
C SER A 170 -1.60 0.18 2.29
N LEU A 171 -1.88 1.49 2.22
CA LEU A 171 -1.12 2.53 2.93
C LEU A 171 -1.78 2.95 4.23
N TYR A 172 -3.06 3.26 4.14
CA TYR A 172 -3.81 3.95 5.20
C TYR A 172 -4.85 3.02 5.83
N GLY A 173 -5.04 1.82 5.27
CA GLY A 173 -6.10 0.91 5.68
C GLY A 173 -7.46 1.58 5.58
N VAL A 174 -8.15 1.65 6.71
CA VAL A 174 -9.51 2.22 6.84
C VAL A 174 -9.53 3.52 7.65
N SER A 175 -8.35 4.02 8.03
CA SER A 175 -8.20 5.21 8.87
C SER A 175 -8.49 6.49 8.09
N GLU A 176 -8.94 7.53 8.80
CA GLU A 176 -9.08 8.86 8.21
C GLU A 176 -7.72 9.51 7.96
N GLN A 177 -7.57 10.11 6.79
CA GLN A 177 -6.40 10.85 6.35
C GLN A 177 -6.80 12.27 5.96
N ALA A 178 -5.85 13.20 6.06
CA ALA A 178 -6.05 14.53 5.50
C ALA A 178 -6.26 14.43 3.99
N TRP A 179 -7.18 15.25 3.47
CA TRP A 179 -7.53 15.23 2.05
C TRP A 179 -6.34 15.55 1.13
N ASP A 180 -5.36 16.32 1.61
CA ASP A 180 -4.18 16.70 0.84
C ASP A 180 -3.17 15.55 0.67
N ASP A 181 -3.08 14.63 1.64
CA ASP A 181 -2.18 13.47 1.60
C ASP A 181 -2.66 12.42 0.57
N ALA A 182 -3.95 12.39 0.28
CA ALA A 182 -4.57 11.56 -0.74
C ALA A 182 -4.08 11.87 -2.17
N ARG A 183 -3.53 13.06 -2.40
CA ARG A 183 -3.22 13.58 -3.73
C ARG A 183 -2.07 12.84 -4.42
N ILE A 184 -1.17 12.22 -3.67
CA ILE A 184 -0.07 11.41 -4.21
C ILE A 184 -0.61 10.14 -4.89
N LEU A 185 -1.73 9.59 -4.40
CA LEU A 185 -2.34 8.39 -4.97
C LEU A 185 -2.95 8.61 -6.36
N VAL A 186 -3.37 9.85 -6.64
CA VAL A 186 -3.95 10.27 -7.93
C VAL A 186 -2.93 10.13 -9.05
N GLN A 187 -1.69 10.55 -8.80
CA GLN A 187 -0.61 10.50 -9.79
C GLN A 187 -0.22 9.06 -10.16
N ILE A 188 -0.51 8.09 -9.29
CA ILE A 188 -0.24 6.66 -9.52
C ILE A 188 -1.45 5.97 -10.18
N GLY A 189 -2.64 6.56 -10.04
CA GLY A 189 -3.88 6.15 -10.70
C GLY A 189 -3.95 6.53 -12.19
N GLY A 190 -3.27 7.59 -12.62
CA GLY A 190 -3.21 8.03 -14.02
C GLY A 190 -3.29 9.56 -14.16
N ASP A 191 -3.03 10.05 -15.37
CA ASP A 191 -2.81 11.47 -15.70
C ASP A 191 -4.08 12.35 -15.74
N SER A 192 -4.87 12.39 -14.67
CA SER A 192 -5.93 13.41 -14.60
C SER A 192 -6.03 14.05 -13.22
N GLU A 193 -6.05 15.38 -13.21
CA GLU A 193 -6.47 16.23 -12.08
C GLU A 193 -7.88 15.86 -11.55
N ASP A 194 -8.65 15.04 -12.27
CA ASP A 194 -10.00 14.57 -11.92
C ASP A 194 -10.06 13.26 -11.10
N ALA A 195 -8.96 12.54 -10.84
CA ALA A 195 -9.08 11.18 -10.27
C ALA A 195 -9.75 11.15 -8.88
N MET A 196 -9.60 12.22 -8.08
CA MET A 196 -10.29 12.35 -6.79
C MET A 196 -11.78 12.62 -6.95
N ASP A 197 -12.17 13.46 -7.91
CA ASP A 197 -13.57 13.72 -8.21
C ASP A 197 -14.23 12.48 -8.81
N VAL A 198 -13.52 11.74 -9.64
CA VAL A 198 -13.95 10.42 -10.13
C VAL A 198 -14.09 9.45 -8.94
N ALA A 199 -13.11 9.36 -8.04
CA ALA A 199 -13.20 8.49 -6.87
C ALA A 199 -14.36 8.87 -5.92
N ARG A 200 -14.66 10.16 -5.76
CA ARG A 200 -15.85 10.65 -5.04
C ARG A 200 -17.14 10.25 -5.76
N ARG A 201 -17.23 10.45 -7.08
CA ARG A 201 -18.38 10.02 -7.89
C ARG A 201 -18.61 8.51 -7.79
N HIS A 202 -17.54 7.72 -7.78
CA HIS A 202 -17.58 6.26 -7.58
C HIS A 202 -17.69 5.82 -6.11
N GLY A 203 -17.65 6.77 -5.17
CA GLY A 203 -17.90 6.52 -3.75
C GLY A 203 -16.84 5.62 -3.12
N LEU A 204 -15.60 5.74 -3.58
CA LEU A 204 -14.46 5.00 -3.03
C LEU A 204 -14.00 5.58 -1.69
N PHE A 205 -14.37 6.83 -1.41
CA PHE A 205 -14.01 7.53 -0.19
C PHE A 205 -15.24 8.09 0.52
N VAL A 206 -15.23 8.01 1.85
CA VAL A 206 -16.12 8.78 2.71
C VAL A 206 -15.39 10.07 3.08
N VAL A 207 -15.99 11.21 2.76
CA VAL A 207 -15.38 12.53 2.93
C VAL A 207 -16.04 13.27 4.09
N ASN A 208 -15.23 13.69 5.06
CA ASN A 208 -15.64 14.39 6.27
C ASN A 208 -14.86 15.70 6.37
N GLY A 209 -15.39 16.78 5.76
CA GLY A 209 -14.72 18.07 5.71
C GLY A 209 -13.36 17.99 5.00
N ALA A 210 -12.28 18.26 5.75
CA ALA A 210 -10.90 18.21 5.25
C ALA A 210 -10.24 16.81 5.36
N LYS A 211 -10.97 15.80 5.80
CA LYS A 211 -10.48 14.42 5.93
C LYS A 211 -11.27 13.46 5.07
N CYS A 212 -10.68 12.30 4.76
CA CYS A 212 -11.38 11.19 4.15
C CYS A 212 -10.83 9.83 4.58
N ARG A 213 -11.65 8.81 4.44
CA ARG A 213 -11.24 7.40 4.61
C ARG A 213 -11.77 6.56 3.46
N LEU A 214 -11.22 5.36 3.33
CA LEU A 214 -11.73 4.35 2.42
C LEU A 214 -13.20 4.03 2.73
N ALA A 215 -14.03 3.99 1.69
CA ALA A 215 -15.41 3.55 1.79
C ALA A 215 -15.45 2.01 1.77
N LEU A 216 -15.90 1.45 2.89
CA LEU A 216 -16.11 0.01 3.03
C LEU A 216 -17.47 -0.39 2.48
N ILE A 217 -17.76 -1.69 2.45
CA ILE A 217 -19.02 -2.19 1.88
C ILE A 217 -20.25 -1.58 2.55
N LYS A 218 -20.20 -1.37 3.87
CA LYS A 218 -21.28 -0.72 4.63
C LYS A 218 -21.59 0.70 4.15
N ASP A 219 -20.58 1.44 3.70
CA ASP A 219 -20.72 2.82 3.22
C ASP A 219 -21.25 2.86 1.77
N ARG A 220 -21.07 1.74 1.05
CA ARG A 220 -21.37 1.62 -0.38
C ARG A 220 -22.62 0.78 -0.67
N ALA A 221 -23.18 0.10 0.33
CA ALA A 221 -24.32 -0.81 0.19
C ALA A 221 -25.58 -0.16 -0.35
N GLU A 222 -25.82 1.12 -0.03
CA GLU A 222 -27.02 1.85 -0.47
C GLU A 222 -26.88 2.42 -1.90
N ARG A 223 -25.69 2.32 -2.52
CA ARG A 223 -25.49 2.81 -3.88
C ARG A 223 -26.23 1.90 -4.87
N ARG A 224 -27.10 2.53 -5.66
CA ARG A 224 -27.80 1.86 -6.75
C ARG A 224 -26.79 1.43 -7.81
N HIS A 225 -27.03 0.24 -8.38
CA HIS A 225 -26.29 -0.30 -9.53
C HIS A 225 -24.78 -0.50 -9.33
N ILE A 226 -24.31 -0.62 -8.07
CA ILE A 226 -22.90 -0.91 -7.81
C ILE A 226 -22.47 -2.20 -8.51
N GLY A 227 -21.48 -2.09 -9.40
CA GLY A 227 -20.92 -3.23 -10.14
C GLY A 227 -21.86 -3.88 -11.16
N GLU A 228 -23.04 -3.30 -11.44
CA GLU A 228 -24.02 -3.88 -12.38
C GLU A 228 -23.76 -3.45 -13.84
N ASP A 229 -23.10 -2.32 -14.06
CA ASP A 229 -22.83 -1.81 -15.41
C ASP A 229 -21.74 -2.61 -16.14
N ALA A 230 -21.88 -2.73 -17.47
CA ALA A 230 -20.85 -3.30 -18.32
C ALA A 230 -19.57 -2.45 -18.24
N GLY A 231 -18.44 -3.07 -17.89
CA GLY A 231 -17.17 -2.36 -17.68
C GLY A 231 -17.08 -1.62 -16.35
N ALA A 232 -17.96 -1.91 -15.38
CA ALA A 232 -17.81 -1.38 -14.02
C ALA A 232 -16.42 -1.72 -13.44
N PRO A 233 -15.83 -0.82 -12.62
CA PRO A 233 -14.57 -1.08 -11.94
C PRO A 233 -14.57 -2.41 -11.18
N LEU A 234 -13.45 -3.13 -11.17
CA LEU A 234 -13.34 -4.43 -10.48
C LEU A 234 -13.68 -4.32 -8.99
N ILE A 235 -13.38 -3.18 -8.35
CA ILE A 235 -13.74 -2.94 -6.95
C ILE A 235 -15.26 -2.82 -6.76
N ASP A 236 -15.97 -2.22 -7.71
CA ASP A 236 -17.44 -2.09 -7.68
C ASP A 236 -18.05 -3.49 -7.86
N GLN A 237 -17.50 -4.27 -8.78
CA GLN A 237 -17.92 -5.65 -9.02
C GLN A 237 -17.65 -6.56 -7.81
N LEU A 238 -16.51 -6.39 -7.15
CA LEU A 238 -16.16 -7.14 -5.96
C LEU A 238 -17.11 -6.81 -4.81
N HIS A 239 -17.39 -5.52 -4.61
CA HIS A 239 -18.35 -5.07 -3.61
C HIS A 239 -19.76 -5.60 -3.91
N ARG A 240 -20.18 -5.66 -5.17
CA ARG A 240 -21.44 -6.30 -5.56
C ARG A 240 -21.48 -7.78 -5.19
N ALA A 241 -20.41 -8.53 -5.50
CA ALA A 241 -20.30 -9.93 -5.10
C ALA A 241 -20.36 -10.11 -3.57
N MET A 242 -19.69 -9.23 -2.82
CA MET A 242 -19.72 -9.21 -1.35
C MET A 242 -21.13 -8.95 -0.79
N LEU A 243 -21.91 -8.04 -1.39
CA LEU A 243 -23.29 -7.77 -0.98
C LEU A 243 -24.19 -8.98 -1.22
N LEU A 244 -24.12 -9.58 -2.42
CA LEU A 244 -24.92 -10.78 -2.73
C LEU A 244 -24.58 -11.95 -1.80
N TRP A 245 -23.32 -12.09 -1.41
CA TRP A 245 -22.90 -13.05 -0.40
C TRP A 245 -23.47 -12.72 0.99
N LYS A 246 -23.33 -11.46 1.43
CA LYS A 246 -23.82 -10.97 2.73
C LYS A 246 -25.34 -11.12 2.88
N GLU A 247 -26.08 -10.94 1.80
CA GLU A 247 -27.55 -11.10 1.74
C GLU A 247 -27.99 -12.56 1.62
N GLU A 248 -27.07 -13.53 1.65
CA GLU A 248 -27.33 -14.97 1.47
C GLU A 248 -27.95 -15.32 0.10
N ARG A 249 -27.80 -14.43 -0.90
CA ARG A 249 -28.35 -14.56 -2.25
C ARG A 249 -27.41 -15.32 -3.17
N ARG A 250 -27.03 -16.54 -2.77
CA ARG A 250 -26.04 -17.35 -3.50
C ARG A 250 -26.39 -17.58 -4.97
N ALA A 251 -27.66 -17.84 -5.28
CA ALA A 251 -28.09 -18.07 -6.67
C ALA A 251 -27.89 -16.83 -7.54
N ASP A 252 -28.17 -15.63 -6.99
CA ASP A 252 -27.94 -14.36 -7.69
C ASP A 252 -26.46 -14.04 -7.81
N LEU A 253 -25.64 -14.39 -6.80
CA LEU A 253 -24.18 -14.26 -6.87
C LEU A 253 -23.60 -15.11 -8.02
N VAL A 254 -23.99 -16.37 -8.12
CA VAL A 254 -23.52 -17.26 -9.19
C VAL A 254 -23.92 -16.72 -10.56
N ARG A 255 -25.16 -16.24 -10.70
CA ARG A 255 -25.62 -15.58 -11.93
C ARG A 255 -24.79 -14.33 -12.23
N TYR A 256 -24.60 -13.45 -11.25
CA TYR A 256 -23.82 -12.22 -11.40
C TYR A 256 -22.37 -12.49 -11.85
N LEU A 257 -21.68 -13.43 -11.20
CA LEU A 257 -20.31 -13.78 -11.59
C LEU A 257 -20.23 -14.39 -12.98
N SER A 258 -21.27 -15.10 -13.42
CA SER A 258 -21.35 -15.67 -14.77
C SER A 258 -21.66 -14.60 -15.82
N ASP A 259 -22.66 -13.76 -15.59
CA ASP A 259 -23.13 -12.75 -16.55
C ASP A 259 -22.08 -11.64 -16.79
N HIS A 260 -21.17 -11.43 -15.85
CA HIS A 260 -20.05 -10.48 -15.96
C HIS A 260 -18.69 -11.14 -16.23
N ASP A 261 -18.65 -12.43 -16.59
CA ASP A 261 -17.42 -13.18 -16.90
C ASP A 261 -16.36 -13.20 -15.77
N LEU A 262 -16.79 -13.08 -14.50
CA LEU A 262 -15.91 -12.92 -13.34
C LEU A 262 -15.40 -14.24 -12.74
N LEU A 263 -16.04 -15.37 -13.05
CA LEU A 263 -15.69 -16.68 -12.48
C LEU A 263 -14.22 -17.04 -12.69
N ASP A 264 -13.71 -16.76 -13.89
CA ASP A 264 -12.32 -17.04 -14.30
C ASP A 264 -11.48 -15.78 -14.51
N HIS A 265 -12.04 -14.60 -14.20
CA HIS A 265 -11.37 -13.33 -14.39
C HIS A 265 -10.21 -13.13 -13.41
N VAL A 266 -8.98 -13.34 -13.88
CA VAL A 266 -7.78 -13.33 -13.03
C VAL A 266 -7.60 -12.00 -12.28
N PRO A 267 -7.72 -10.80 -12.90
CA PRO A 267 -7.59 -9.54 -12.17
C PRO A 267 -8.62 -9.36 -11.05
N PHE A 268 -9.85 -9.86 -11.22
CA PHE A 268 -10.90 -9.75 -10.20
C PHE A 268 -10.51 -10.53 -8.93
N TRP A 269 -10.09 -11.78 -9.08
CA TRP A 269 -9.68 -12.62 -7.96
C TRP A 269 -8.35 -12.17 -7.33
N LYS A 270 -7.43 -11.62 -8.14
CA LYS A 270 -6.22 -10.99 -7.61
C LYS A 270 -6.54 -9.76 -6.77
N LEU A 271 -7.49 -8.92 -7.17
CA LEU A 271 -7.95 -7.79 -6.36
C LEU A 271 -8.48 -8.26 -5.01
N ALA A 272 -9.35 -9.28 -5.02
CA ALA A 272 -9.91 -9.87 -3.81
C ALA A 272 -8.80 -10.38 -2.87
N GLN A 273 -7.83 -11.15 -3.40
CA GLN A 273 -6.69 -11.64 -2.63
C GLN A 273 -5.85 -10.48 -2.04
N ALA A 274 -5.51 -9.50 -2.86
CA ALA A 274 -4.71 -8.35 -2.44
C ALA A 274 -5.41 -7.55 -1.34
N LEU A 275 -6.73 -7.32 -1.46
CA LEU A 275 -7.51 -6.64 -0.43
C LEU A 275 -7.65 -7.45 0.85
N PHE A 276 -7.78 -8.77 0.76
CA PHE A 276 -7.79 -9.65 1.94
C PHE A 276 -6.53 -9.53 2.80
N GLU A 277 -5.38 -9.33 2.15
CA GLU A 277 -4.08 -9.21 2.81
C GLU A 277 -3.86 -7.86 3.48
N VAL A 278 -4.43 -6.78 2.93
CA VAL A 278 -4.18 -5.41 3.42
C VAL A 278 -5.29 -4.86 4.32
N LEU A 279 -6.52 -5.37 4.23
CA LEU A 279 -7.61 -4.91 5.05
C LEU A 279 -7.45 -5.34 6.53
N PRO A 280 -8.00 -4.57 7.49
CA PRO A 280 -7.85 -4.86 8.92
C PRO A 280 -8.35 -6.26 9.32
N ARG A 281 -7.57 -6.93 10.18
CA ARG A 281 -7.98 -8.22 10.77
C ARG A 281 -9.26 -8.05 11.59
N GLY A 282 -10.25 -8.90 11.33
CA GLY A 282 -11.55 -8.86 12.03
C GLY A 282 -12.61 -7.97 11.38
N GLY A 283 -12.24 -7.13 10.41
CA GLY A 283 -13.18 -6.28 9.65
C GLY A 283 -14.18 -7.10 8.81
N GLU A 284 -15.37 -6.54 8.61
CA GLU A 284 -16.45 -7.18 7.84
C GLU A 284 -16.02 -7.46 6.40
N ASP A 285 -15.50 -6.46 5.68
CA ASP A 285 -15.06 -6.59 4.30
C ASP A 285 -14.02 -7.71 4.11
N ARG A 286 -13.04 -7.79 5.01
CA ARG A 286 -12.03 -8.86 4.98
C ARG A 286 -12.66 -10.24 5.17
N LYS A 287 -13.65 -10.38 6.05
CA LYS A 287 -14.37 -11.65 6.27
C LYS A 287 -15.19 -12.04 5.03
N LEU A 288 -15.90 -11.10 4.42
CA LEU A 288 -16.67 -11.34 3.20
C LEU A 288 -15.77 -11.75 2.03
N ILE A 289 -14.66 -11.03 1.82
CA ILE A 289 -13.67 -11.38 0.81
C ILE A 289 -13.07 -12.77 1.08
N SER A 290 -12.72 -13.07 2.34
CA SER A 290 -12.22 -14.39 2.73
C SER A 290 -13.21 -15.51 2.40
N ALA A 291 -14.50 -15.28 2.63
CA ALA A 291 -15.55 -16.25 2.30
C ALA A 291 -15.66 -16.46 0.79
N LEU A 292 -15.70 -15.38 0.00
CA LEU A 292 -15.73 -15.45 -1.47
C LEU A 292 -14.52 -16.19 -2.05
N LEU A 293 -13.31 -15.90 -1.55
CA LEU A 293 -12.08 -16.58 -1.96
C LEU A 293 -12.12 -18.08 -1.65
N SER A 294 -12.64 -18.46 -0.48
CA SER A 294 -12.76 -19.86 -0.07
C SER A 294 -13.80 -20.62 -0.90
N GLU A 295 -14.83 -19.93 -1.37
CA GLU A 295 -15.97 -20.50 -2.11
C GLU A 295 -15.81 -20.44 -3.63
N ARG A 296 -14.68 -19.92 -4.12
CA ARG A 296 -14.42 -19.68 -5.55
C ARG A 296 -14.70 -20.91 -6.43
N GLU A 297 -14.12 -22.06 -6.08
CA GLU A 297 -14.30 -23.28 -6.88
C GLU A 297 -15.74 -23.82 -6.81
N ALA A 298 -16.40 -23.71 -5.65
CA ALA A 298 -17.78 -24.12 -5.49
C ALA A 298 -18.73 -23.26 -6.33
N LEU A 299 -18.55 -21.95 -6.34
CA LEU A 299 -19.30 -21.01 -7.18
C LEU A 299 -19.07 -21.29 -8.67
N ARG A 300 -17.84 -21.61 -9.07
CA ARG A 300 -17.48 -21.96 -10.44
C ARG A 300 -18.15 -23.26 -10.91
N LEU A 301 -18.14 -24.31 -10.09
CA LEU A 301 -18.80 -25.58 -10.42
C LEU A 301 -20.32 -25.41 -10.51
N GLU A 302 -20.92 -24.63 -9.60
CA GLU A 302 -22.35 -24.35 -9.61
C GLU A 302 -22.78 -23.59 -10.88
N ALA A 303 -21.99 -22.61 -11.32
CA ALA A 303 -22.24 -21.89 -12.57
C ALA A 303 -22.22 -22.82 -13.80
N LYS A 304 -21.21 -23.71 -13.88
CA LYS A 304 -21.10 -24.70 -14.96
C LYS A 304 -22.32 -25.63 -15.00
N ARG A 305 -22.74 -26.15 -13.84
CA ARG A 305 -23.92 -27.01 -13.74
C ARG A 305 -25.18 -26.30 -14.24
N LYS A 306 -25.38 -25.03 -13.87
CA LYS A 306 -26.52 -24.23 -14.33
C LYS A 306 -26.47 -23.91 -15.84
N ALA A 307 -25.27 -23.81 -16.43
CA ALA A 307 -25.11 -23.67 -17.87
C ALA A 307 -25.48 -24.97 -18.60
N ASP A 308 -25.05 -26.12 -18.09
CA ASP A 308 -25.36 -27.44 -18.64
C ASP A 308 -26.85 -27.82 -18.49
N GLU A 309 -27.51 -27.35 -17.42
CA GLU A 309 -28.95 -27.48 -17.17
C GLU A 309 -29.83 -26.60 -18.08
N LYS A 310 -29.25 -25.76 -18.95
CA LYS A 310 -29.95 -25.06 -20.04
C LYS A 310 -29.75 -25.75 -21.41
N PRO A 311 -30.15 -27.01 -21.65
CA PRO A 311 -30.24 -27.51 -23.02
C PRO A 311 -31.51 -26.98 -23.71
N GLY A 312 -31.31 -26.13 -24.72
CA GLY A 312 -32.20 -25.94 -25.87
C GLY A 312 -33.64 -25.48 -25.61
N LEU A 313 -33.85 -24.18 -25.42
CA LEU A 313 -35.13 -23.52 -25.74
C LEU A 313 -35.09 -22.94 -27.15
N PHE A 314 -34.82 -23.80 -28.13
CA PHE A 314 -35.09 -23.59 -29.56
C PHE A 314 -35.37 -24.97 -30.19
N GLN A 315 -36.62 -25.41 -30.07
CA GLN A 315 -37.36 -26.16 -31.08
C GLN A 315 -38.77 -25.59 -31.13
#